data_AF-A0AAV3FMS0-F1
#
_entry.id   AF-A0AAV3FMS0-F1
#
_cell.length_a   1.000
_cell.length_b   1.000
_cell.length_c   1.000
_cell.angle_alpha   90.00
_cell.angle_beta   90.00
_cell.angle_gamma   90.00
#
_symmetry.space_group_name_H-M   'P 1'
#
loop_
_entity.id
_entity.type
_entity.pdbx_description
1 polymer ?
#
loop_
_entity_poly.entity_id
_entity_poly.type
_entity_poly.pdbx_seq_one_letter_code
_entity_poly.pdbx_strand_id
1 'polypeptide(L)'
;TPLLVIDELGYVPIDEDGSRLLFQVVTNAYETQSIIYTTNIEFSGWGRIFGDPNMAAAIIDRTVHHGRMIRFEGESWRKTHALMQ
;
A
#
# COMPACT_ATOMS: atom_id res chain seq x y z
N THR A 1 3.26 4.65 -20.53
CA THR A 1 3.59 3.56 -19.59
C THR A 1 2.37 3.31 -18.73
N PRO A 2 1.89 2.06 -18.57
CA PRO A 2 0.78 1.77 -17.67
C PRO A 2 1.16 2.08 -16.22
N LEU A 3 0.21 2.60 -15.44
CA LEU A 3 0.35 2.98 -14.03
C LEU A 3 -0.87 2.46 -13.26
N LEU A 4 -0.64 1.75 -12.17
CA LEU A 4 -1.67 1.37 -11.20
C LEU A 4 -1.50 2.20 -9.92
N VAL A 5 -2.60 2.71 -9.38
CA VAL A 5 -2.63 3.39 -8.07
C VAL A 5 -3.54 2.61 -7.14
N ILE A 6 -2.99 2.22 -5.99
CA ILE A 6 -3.70 1.55 -4.90
C ILE A 6 -3.76 2.55 -3.75
N ASP A 7 -4.93 3.15 -3.56
CA ASP A 7 -5.17 4.16 -2.54
C ASP A 7 -5.67 3.51 -1.24
N GLU A 8 -5.32 4.10 -0.09
CA GLU A 8 -5.76 3.70 1.26
C GLU A 8 -5.48 2.23 1.61
N LEU A 9 -4.34 1.68 1.17
CA LEU A 9 -3.97 0.30 1.43
C LEU A 9 -3.91 0.02 2.93
N GLY A 10 -4.75 -0.92 3.37
CA GLY A 10 -4.86 -1.38 4.75
C GLY A 10 -5.82 -0.59 5.64
N TYR A 11 -6.57 0.38 5.10
CA TYR A 11 -7.65 1.05 5.85
C TYR A 11 -8.84 0.12 6.10
N VAL A 12 -9.27 -0.62 5.07
CA VAL A 12 -10.34 -1.63 5.16
C VAL A 12 -9.72 -3.02 5.31
N PRO A 13 -10.24 -3.88 6.21
CA PRO A 13 -9.81 -5.27 6.29
C PRO A 13 -10.01 -5.97 4.95
N ILE A 14 -8.97 -6.65 4.47
CA ILE A 14 -9.03 -7.50 3.29
C ILE A 14 -9.15 -8.94 3.79
N ASP A 15 -10.05 -9.71 3.20
CA ASP A 15 -10.13 -11.14 3.48
C ASP A 15 -8.95 -11.89 2.83
N GLU A 16 -8.84 -13.19 3.12
CA GLU A 16 -7.72 -13.99 2.64
C GLU A 16 -7.67 -14.08 1.12
N ASP A 17 -8.82 -14.23 0.47
CA ASP A 17 -8.91 -14.31 -0.99
C ASP A 17 -8.60 -12.97 -1.66
N GLY A 18 -9.09 -11.85 -1.11
CA GLY A 18 -8.71 -10.51 -1.56
C GLY A 18 -7.21 -10.25 -1.41
N SER A 19 -6.59 -10.75 -0.33
CA SER A 19 -5.16 -10.62 -0.10
C SER A 19 -4.34 -11.37 -1.16
N ARG A 20 -4.77 -12.60 -1.52
CA ARG A 20 -4.15 -13.39 -2.59
C ARG A 20 -4.30 -12.73 -3.96
N LEU A 21 -5.46 -12.14 -4.25
CA LEU A 21 -5.69 -11.41 -5.50
C LEU A 21 -4.80 -10.17 -5.58
N LEU A 22 -4.69 -9.40 -4.49
CA LEU A 22 -3.82 -8.23 -4.44
C LEU A 22 -2.34 -8.62 -4.59
N PHE A 23 -1.92 -9.73 -3.99
CA PHE A 23 -0.58 -10.30 -4.20
C PHE A 23 -0.31 -10.63 -5.67
N GLN A 24 -1.27 -11.22 -6.39
CA GLN A 24 -1.14 -11.48 -7.83
C GLN A 24 -1.02 -10.20 -8.64
N VAL A 25 -1.79 -9.16 -8.31
CA VAL A 25 -1.69 -7.85 -8.97
C VAL A 25 -0.28 -7.28 -8.83
N VAL A 26 0.26 -7.25 -7.61
CA VAL A 26 1.63 -6.74 -7.36
C VAL A 26 2.68 -7.60 -8.08
N THR A 27 2.53 -8.92 -8.02
CA THR A 27 3.47 -9.84 -8.66
C THR A 27 3.48 -9.70 -10.18
N ASN A 28 2.32 -9.53 -10.81
CA ASN A 28 2.21 -9.38 -12.26
C ASN A 28 2.77 -8.04 -12.75
N ALA A 29 2.66 -6.99 -11.93
CA ALA A 29 3.17 -5.66 -12.25
C ALA A 29 4.69 -5.51 -11.99
N TYR A 30 5.27 -6.37 -11.16
CA TYR A 30 6.70 -6.33 -10.86
C TYR A 30 7.54 -6.38 -12.14
N GLU A 31 8.46 -5.41 -12.29
CA GLU A 31 9.32 -5.19 -13.48
C GLU A 31 8.60 -4.92 -14.81
N THR A 32 7.26 -4.82 -14.83
CA THR A 32 6.48 -4.62 -16.07
C THR A 32 5.56 -3.39 -16.05
N GLN A 33 5.13 -2.94 -14.86
CA GLN A 33 4.20 -1.83 -14.68
C GLN A 33 4.52 -1.05 -13.38
N SER A 34 4.39 0.28 -13.43
CA SER A 34 4.56 1.11 -12.23
C SER A 34 3.35 0.99 -11.30
N ILE A 35 3.60 0.90 -9.99
CA ILE A 35 2.57 0.94 -8.95
C ILE A 35 2.87 2.08 -7.97
N ILE A 36 1.82 2.82 -7.60
CA ILE A 36 1.82 3.74 -6.44
C ILE A 36 0.90 3.16 -5.38
N TYR A 37 1.38 3.11 -4.14
CA TYR A 37 0.57 2.80 -2.97
C TYR A 37 0.44 4.06 -2.12
N THR A 38 -0.75 4.33 -1.59
CA THR A 38 -0.91 5.23 -0.45
C THR A 38 -1.34 4.38 0.75
N THR A 39 -0.76 4.64 1.91
CA THR A 39 -1.09 3.93 3.14
C THR A 39 -0.74 4.79 4.34
N ASN A 40 -1.53 4.67 5.39
CA ASN A 40 -1.22 5.19 6.72
C ASN A 40 -0.58 4.12 7.63
N ILE A 41 -0.25 2.94 7.09
CA ILE A 41 0.31 1.81 7.81
C ILE A 41 1.76 1.59 7.37
N GLU A 42 2.68 1.61 8.34
CA GLU A 42 4.08 1.27 8.10
C GLU A 42 4.23 -0.18 7.62
N PHE A 43 5.31 -0.51 6.90
CA PHE A 43 5.56 -1.86 6.38
C PHE A 43 5.50 -2.96 7.44
N SER A 44 5.86 -2.66 8.69
CA SER A 44 5.72 -3.58 9.84
C SER A 44 4.27 -4.05 10.07
N GLY A 45 3.28 -3.25 9.69
CA GLY A 45 1.85 -3.57 9.80
C GLY A 45 1.28 -4.33 8.60
N TRP A 46 2.03 -4.50 7.51
CA TRP A 46 1.50 -5.11 6.27
C TRP A 46 1.20 -6.60 6.44
N GLY A 47 1.86 -7.30 7.36
CA GLY A 47 1.50 -8.68 7.70
C GLY A 47 0.03 -8.83 8.11
N ARG A 48 -0.55 -7.79 8.72
CA ARG A 48 -1.98 -7.77 9.10
C ARG A 48 -2.91 -7.46 7.93
N ILE A 49 -2.42 -6.72 6.93
CA ILE A 49 -3.17 -6.37 5.72
C ILE A 49 -3.32 -7.60 4.82
N PHE A 50 -2.24 -8.36 4.64
CA PHE A 50 -2.19 -9.51 3.75
C PHE A 50 -2.51 -10.85 4.43
N GLY A 51 -2.79 -10.85 5.73
CA GLY A 51 -3.09 -12.04 6.52
C GLY A 51 -1.91 -13.00 6.76
N ASP A 52 -0.80 -12.84 6.02
CA ASP A 52 0.42 -13.64 6.14
C ASP A 52 1.67 -12.74 6.14
N PRO A 53 2.50 -12.76 7.20
CA PRO A 53 3.76 -12.04 7.24
C PRO A 53 4.73 -12.37 6.09
N ASN A 54 4.73 -13.62 5.58
CA ASN A 54 5.59 -14.02 4.46
C ASN A 54 5.12 -13.38 3.15
N MET A 55 3.80 -13.35 2.92
CA MET A 55 3.20 -12.68 1.77
C MET A 55 3.50 -11.18 1.80
N ALA A 56 3.32 -10.55 2.97
CA ALA A 56 3.65 -9.14 3.16
C ALA A 56 5.14 -8.86 2.87
N ALA A 57 6.06 -9.66 3.41
CA ALA A 57 7.49 -9.52 3.16
C ALA A 57 7.82 -9.62 1.66
N ALA A 58 7.20 -10.56 0.94
CA ALA A 58 7.40 -10.73 -0.50
C ALA A 58 6.89 -9.53 -1.33
N ILE A 59 5.80 -8.88 -0.92
CA ILE A 59 5.29 -7.66 -1.55
C ILE A 59 6.19 -6.47 -1.24
N ILE A 60 6.61 -6.32 0.01
CA ILE A 60 7.50 -5.25 0.45
C ILE A 60 8.81 -5.32 -0.33
N ASP A 61 9.43 -6.50 -0.41
CA ASP A 61 10.69 -6.73 -1.12
C ASP A 61 10.62 -6.26 -2.59
N ARG A 62 9.57 -6.68 -3.31
CA ARG A 62 9.30 -6.25 -4.69
C ARG A 62 9.09 -4.74 -4.81
N THR A 63 8.40 -4.15 -3.84
CA THR A 63 8.11 -2.71 -3.83
C THR A 63 9.37 -1.89 -3.60
N VAL A 64 10.24 -2.29 -2.67
CA VAL A 64 11.44 -1.51 -2.32
C VAL A 64 12.59 -1.71 -3.31
N HIS A 65 12.61 -2.82 -4.07
CA HIS A 65 13.67 -3.10 -5.04
C HIS A 65 13.80 -2.01 -6.12
N HIS A 66 12.68 -1.47 -6.61
CA HIS A 66 12.65 -0.39 -7.60
C HIS A 66 11.88 0.86 -7.14
N GLY A 67 11.27 0.82 -5.95
CA GLY A 67 10.43 1.89 -5.43
C GLY A 67 11.19 2.98 -4.67
N ARG A 68 10.44 4.04 -4.37
CA ARG A 68 10.85 5.12 -3.47
C ARG A 68 9.77 5.27 -2.41
N MET A 69 10.17 5.32 -1.14
CA MET A 69 9.27 5.67 -0.06
C MET A 69 9.24 7.19 0.10
N ILE A 70 8.04 7.77 0.09
CA ILE A 70 7.80 9.16 0.42
C ILE A 70 7.01 9.19 1.72
N ARG A 71 7.61 9.71 2.78
CA ARG A 71 6.95 9.88 4.06
C ARG A 71 6.27 11.24 4.11
N PHE A 72 4.99 11.25 4.45
CA PHE A 72 4.24 12.47 4.71
C PHE A 72 4.10 12.65 6.23
N GLU A 73 4.41 13.85 6.70
CA GLU A 73 4.30 14.26 8.10
C GLU A 73 3.56 15.59 8.16
N GLY A 74 2.88 15.86 9.28
CA GLY A 74 2.14 17.11 9.50
C GLY A 74 0.67 16.91 9.82
N GLU A 75 -0.03 18.02 10.04
CA GLU A 75 -1.46 17.99 10.36
C GLU A 75 -2.33 17.66 9.15
N SER A 76 -3.47 17.01 9.41
CA SER A 76 -4.46 16.76 8.37
C SER A 76 -4.91 18.08 7.72
N TRP A 77 -4.72 18.18 6.40
CA TRP A 77 -5.18 19.32 5.62
C TRP A 77 -6.69 19.58 5.78
N ARG A 78 -7.47 18.50 5.87
CA ARG A 78 -8.93 18.59 6.09
C ARG A 78 -9.27 19.23 7.43
N LYS A 79 -8.45 18.99 8.46
CA LYS A 79 -8.65 19.57 9.80
C LYS A 79 -8.30 21.06 9.80
N THR A 80 -7.17 21.44 9.21
CA THR A 80 -6.71 22.84 9.21
C THR A 80 -7.60 23.77 8.39
N HIS A 81 -8.33 23.23 7.41
CA HIS A 81 -9.24 23.99 6.53
C HIS A 81 -10.72 23.67 6.79
N ALA A 82 -11.04 23.04 7.92
CA ALA A 82 -12.42 22.81 8.30
C ALA A 82 -13.13 24.15 8.57
N LEU A 83 -14.29 24.36 7.95
CA LEU A 83 -15.10 25.58 8.14
C LEU A 83 -15.75 25.65 9.54
N MET A 84 -15.82 24.51 10.23
CA MET A 84 -16.30 24.40 11.60
C MET A 84 -15.07 24.23 12.50
N GLN A 85 -14.64 25.32 13.15
CA GLN A 85 -13.72 25.27 14.28
C GLN A 85 -14.51 25.35 15.59
#